data_AF-A0AAW6T4G5-F1
#
_entry.id   AF-A0AAW6T4G5-F1
#
_cell.length_a   1.000
_cell.length_b   1.000
_cell.length_c   1.000
_cell.angle_alpha   90.00
_cell.angle_beta   90.00
_cell.angle_gamma   90.00
#
_symmetry.space_group_name_H-M   'P 1'
#
loop_
_entity.id
_entity.type
_entity.pdbx_description
1 polymer ?
#
loop_
_entity_poly.entity_id
_entity_poly.type
_entity_poly.pdbx_seq_one_letter_code
_entity_poly.pdbx_strand_id
1 'polypeptide(L)'
;MVRDNSLNEKLTSSEMGKLWATYMGNSMSIRVLTYYLLHTKDKEIKKILNHALNLSETMVKRSKKIFIQDNFPVPMGFGEQDVNLGAPKLFEDEFYLYYLKYAGKAGLSLYSIAIPMVIRQDVKDFFSFCLNSTEKLLIEVNNILSMKGLLMKPSIIPNPEKVKIIRSNDYLNGFFGGVRNLHALEIAHLNDNIESDVASKALLIGFSQVAKNEKVKDFFIRGRDLTHKHIEKCSQKLSKDHLPSPSLLDHLVSTSSYAPFSDRLMLFHKIDMFSMKIRSYANSISVNGRRDLAAMYSRFILDVGLYVEDAMSIMIENDWMERPPEAADRNDLT
;
A
#
# COMPACT_ATOMS: atom_id res chain seq x y z
N MET A 1 -38.16 0.43 -13.74
CA MET A 1 -37.33 -0.78 -13.99
C MET A 1 -36.40 -0.47 -15.15
N VAL A 2 -35.15 -0.09 -14.85
CA VAL A 2 -34.10 -0.05 -15.88
C VAL A 2 -33.78 -1.52 -16.20
N ARG A 3 -33.87 -1.92 -17.47
CA ARG A 3 -33.48 -3.28 -17.88
C ARG A 3 -32.01 -3.46 -17.53
N ASP A 4 -31.67 -4.56 -16.87
CA ASP A 4 -30.29 -4.94 -16.56
C ASP A 4 -29.57 -5.31 -17.88
N ASN A 5 -29.14 -4.29 -18.60
CA ASN A 5 -28.36 -4.39 -19.83
C ASN A 5 -26.86 -4.56 -19.55
N SER A 6 -26.46 -4.72 -18.27
CA SER A 6 -25.06 -4.77 -17.84
C SER A 6 -24.25 -5.89 -18.51
N LEU A 7 -24.90 -6.97 -18.93
CA LEU A 7 -24.27 -8.10 -19.61
C LEU A 7 -23.94 -7.85 -21.09
N ASN A 8 -24.43 -6.77 -21.71
CA ASN A 8 -24.17 -6.44 -23.10
C ASN A 8 -23.12 -5.33 -23.30
N GLU A 9 -22.62 -4.72 -22.21
CA GLU A 9 -21.61 -3.66 -22.25
C GLU A 9 -20.21 -4.24 -22.04
N LYS A 10 -19.32 -3.98 -23.00
CA LYS A 10 -17.90 -4.36 -22.91
C LYS A 10 -17.22 -3.61 -21.76
N LEU A 11 -16.22 -4.21 -21.13
CA LEU A 11 -15.38 -3.50 -20.17
C LEU A 11 -14.72 -2.28 -20.84
N THR A 12 -14.73 -1.15 -20.14
CA THR A 12 -13.94 0.03 -20.49
C THR A 12 -12.48 -0.16 -20.10
N SER A 13 -11.57 0.66 -20.64
CA SER A 13 -10.15 0.64 -20.24
C SER A 13 -9.95 0.88 -18.74
N SER A 14 -10.75 1.78 -18.15
CA SER A 14 -10.79 2.02 -16.70
C SER A 14 -11.14 0.75 -15.93
N GLU A 15 -12.18 0.04 -16.34
CA GLU A 15 -12.62 -1.18 -15.67
C GLU A 15 -11.62 -2.32 -15.84
N MET A 16 -11.08 -2.51 -17.06
CA MET A 16 -10.01 -3.48 -17.33
C MET A 16 -8.81 -3.26 -16.41
N GLY A 17 -8.28 -2.03 -16.35
CA GLY A 17 -7.11 -1.71 -15.53
C GLY A 17 -7.37 -1.85 -14.03
N LYS A 18 -8.53 -1.38 -13.54
CA LYS A 18 -8.89 -1.48 -12.11
C LYS A 18 -9.13 -2.92 -11.67
N LEU A 19 -9.82 -3.72 -12.48
CA LEU A 19 -10.04 -5.15 -12.23
C LEU A 19 -8.70 -5.90 -12.23
N TRP A 20 -7.81 -5.61 -13.18
CA TRP A 20 -6.49 -6.22 -13.27
C TRP A 20 -5.67 -5.97 -12.01
N ALA A 21 -5.51 -4.71 -11.61
CA ALA A 21 -4.78 -4.34 -10.40
C ALA A 21 -5.38 -4.99 -9.14
N THR A 22 -6.70 -5.01 -9.04
CA THR A 22 -7.41 -5.65 -7.91
C THR A 22 -7.17 -7.15 -7.87
N TYR A 23 -7.21 -7.83 -9.01
CA TYR A 23 -6.96 -9.27 -9.09
C TYR A 23 -5.52 -9.59 -8.68
N MET A 24 -4.53 -8.87 -9.23
CA MET A 24 -3.12 -9.10 -8.95
C MET A 24 -2.80 -8.87 -7.46
N GLY A 25 -3.21 -7.74 -6.89
CA GLY A 25 -2.97 -7.42 -5.49
C GLY A 25 -3.63 -8.38 -4.50
N ASN A 26 -4.86 -8.83 -4.77
CA ASN A 26 -5.54 -9.77 -3.89
C ASN A 26 -5.03 -11.21 -4.06
N SER A 27 -4.67 -11.66 -5.26
CA SER A 27 -4.06 -12.99 -5.45
C SER A 27 -2.73 -13.12 -4.71
N MET A 28 -1.91 -12.05 -4.73
CA MET A 28 -0.71 -11.93 -3.88
C MET A 28 -1.08 -11.98 -2.39
N SER A 29 -2.05 -11.16 -1.97
CA SER A 29 -2.45 -11.06 -0.56
C SER A 29 -2.91 -12.38 0.01
N ILE A 30 -3.62 -13.21 -0.77
CA ILE A 30 -4.01 -14.57 -0.35
C ILE A 30 -2.77 -15.37 0.08
N ARG A 31 -1.70 -15.38 -0.70
CA ARG A 31 -0.46 -16.12 -0.38
C ARG A 31 0.20 -15.62 0.91
N VAL A 32 0.31 -14.30 1.06
CA VAL A 32 0.89 -13.68 2.28
C VAL A 32 0.04 -13.99 3.51
N LEU A 33 -1.27 -13.85 3.40
CA LEU A 33 -2.20 -14.07 4.51
C LEU A 33 -2.31 -15.54 4.91
N THR A 34 -2.23 -16.48 3.96
CA THR A 34 -2.16 -17.92 4.27
C THR A 34 -0.94 -18.24 5.13
N TYR A 35 0.22 -17.69 4.78
CA TYR A 35 1.44 -17.86 5.57
C TYR A 35 1.32 -17.22 6.97
N TYR A 36 0.86 -15.96 7.08
CA TYR A 36 0.68 -15.33 8.40
C TYR A 36 -0.32 -16.08 9.28
N LEU A 37 -1.42 -16.57 8.71
CA LEU A 37 -2.45 -17.32 9.43
C LEU A 37 -1.91 -18.65 9.99
N LEU A 38 -0.96 -19.28 9.30
CA LEU A 38 -0.31 -20.50 9.76
C LEU A 38 0.60 -20.25 10.96
N HIS A 39 1.28 -19.10 11.00
CA HIS A 39 2.31 -18.82 12.00
C HIS A 39 1.82 -18.03 13.22
N THR A 40 0.67 -17.37 13.14
CA THR A 40 0.12 -16.65 14.29
C THR A 40 -0.39 -17.60 15.39
N LYS A 41 -0.09 -17.24 16.63
CA LYS A 41 -0.56 -17.90 17.85
C LYS A 41 -1.61 -17.07 18.58
N ASP A 42 -1.62 -15.75 18.37
CA ASP A 42 -2.62 -14.85 18.96
C ASP A 42 -4.00 -15.09 18.33
N LYS A 43 -5.00 -15.39 19.16
CA LYS A 43 -6.36 -15.76 18.70
C LYS A 43 -7.10 -14.62 18.01
N GLU A 44 -6.89 -13.38 18.45
CA GLU A 44 -7.54 -12.20 17.87
C GLU A 44 -6.90 -11.85 16.53
N ILE A 45 -5.56 -11.91 16.46
CA ILE A 45 -4.80 -11.69 15.22
C ILE A 45 -5.13 -12.78 14.20
N LYS A 46 -5.24 -14.03 14.64
CA LYS A 46 -5.70 -15.15 13.79
C LYS A 46 -7.08 -14.92 13.20
N LYS A 47 -8.03 -14.41 14.00
CA LYS A 47 -9.40 -14.14 13.54
C LYS A 47 -9.41 -13.05 12.45
N ILE A 48 -8.68 -11.95 12.66
CA ILE A 48 -8.66 -10.85 11.68
C ILE A 48 -7.87 -11.20 10.41
N LEU A 49 -6.80 -12.00 10.53
CA LEU A 49 -6.10 -12.57 9.36
C LEU A 49 -7.01 -13.47 8.55
N ASN A 50 -7.80 -14.33 9.20
CA ASN A 50 -8.77 -15.18 8.52
C ASN A 50 -9.87 -14.36 7.82
N HIS A 51 -10.34 -13.28 8.45
CA HIS A 51 -11.26 -12.33 7.83
C HIS A 51 -10.65 -11.71 6.56
N ALA A 52 -9.43 -11.17 6.66
CA ALA A 52 -8.72 -10.58 5.52
C ALA A 52 -8.47 -11.58 4.37
N LEU A 53 -8.13 -12.84 4.70
CA LEU A 53 -7.94 -13.91 3.73
C LEU A 53 -9.23 -14.20 2.96
N ASN A 54 -10.34 -14.41 3.68
CA ASN A 54 -11.66 -14.65 3.07
C ASN A 54 -12.11 -13.49 2.17
N LEU A 55 -11.81 -12.26 2.56
CA LEU A 55 -12.08 -11.08 1.74
C LEU A 55 -11.26 -11.11 0.45
N SER A 56 -9.96 -11.36 0.54
CA SER A 56 -9.06 -11.42 -0.63
C SER A 56 -9.49 -12.52 -1.61
N GLU A 57 -9.84 -13.71 -1.09
CA GLU A 57 -10.38 -14.83 -1.89
C GLU A 57 -11.69 -14.46 -2.59
N THR A 58 -12.59 -13.79 -1.87
CA THR A 58 -13.87 -13.32 -2.43
C THR A 58 -13.64 -12.29 -3.54
N MET A 59 -12.71 -11.34 -3.35
CA MET A 59 -12.38 -10.32 -4.33
C MET A 59 -11.76 -10.92 -5.60
N VAL A 60 -10.84 -11.88 -5.47
CA VAL A 60 -10.28 -12.64 -6.61
C VAL A 60 -11.36 -13.43 -7.33
N LYS A 61 -12.24 -14.12 -6.61
CA LYS A 61 -13.33 -14.91 -7.22
C LYS A 61 -14.31 -14.03 -8.00
N ARG A 62 -14.69 -12.87 -7.45
CA ARG A 62 -15.63 -11.94 -8.10
C ARG A 62 -15.01 -11.26 -9.32
N SER A 63 -13.78 -10.76 -9.23
CA SER A 63 -13.07 -10.18 -10.37
C SER A 63 -12.84 -11.21 -11.49
N LYS A 64 -12.46 -12.45 -11.15
CA LYS A 64 -12.37 -13.56 -12.12
C LYS A 64 -13.68 -13.82 -12.85
N LYS A 65 -14.81 -13.80 -12.14
CA LYS A 65 -16.13 -13.98 -12.75
C LYS A 65 -16.41 -12.89 -13.80
N ILE A 66 -16.12 -11.64 -13.46
CA ILE A 66 -16.29 -10.48 -14.36
C ILE A 66 -15.44 -10.65 -15.62
N PHE A 67 -14.17 -11.06 -15.48
CA PHE A 67 -13.30 -11.33 -16.63
C PHE A 67 -13.87 -12.42 -17.55
N ILE A 68 -14.28 -13.56 -16.99
CA ILE A 68 -14.84 -14.68 -17.76
C ILE A 68 -16.12 -14.26 -18.50
N GLN A 69 -16.99 -13.47 -17.84
CA GLN A 69 -18.22 -12.97 -18.46
C GLN A 69 -17.96 -12.04 -19.65
N ASP A 70 -16.87 -11.27 -19.62
CA ASP A 70 -16.49 -10.37 -20.72
C ASP A 70 -15.59 -11.04 -21.78
N ASN A 71 -15.38 -12.36 -21.69
CA ASN A 71 -14.40 -13.10 -22.48
C ASN A 71 -12.99 -12.45 -22.40
N PHE A 72 -12.65 -11.92 -21.23
CA PHE A 72 -11.40 -11.23 -20.94
C PHE A 72 -10.40 -12.22 -20.31
N PRO A 73 -9.11 -12.19 -20.71
CA PRO A 73 -8.11 -13.09 -20.14
C PRO A 73 -7.93 -12.84 -18.63
N VAL A 74 -8.02 -13.91 -17.84
CA VAL A 74 -7.78 -13.82 -16.40
C VAL A 74 -6.26 -13.74 -16.16
N PRO A 75 -5.76 -12.77 -15.36
CA PRO A 75 -4.34 -12.70 -15.02
C PRO A 75 -3.87 -14.00 -14.36
N MET A 76 -2.60 -14.36 -14.52
CA MET A 76 -2.05 -15.56 -13.86
C MET A 76 -1.98 -15.35 -12.33
N GLY A 77 -1.60 -14.14 -11.90
CA GLY A 77 -1.53 -13.79 -10.48
C GLY A 77 -0.51 -14.64 -9.73
N PHE A 78 -0.78 -14.89 -8.44
CA PHE A 78 0.11 -15.60 -7.53
C PHE A 78 -0.49 -16.92 -7.04
N GLY A 79 0.30 -17.99 -7.13
CA GLY A 79 -0.13 -19.37 -6.85
C GLY A 79 0.63 -20.01 -5.69
N GLU A 80 0.39 -21.30 -5.45
CA GLU A 80 1.06 -22.06 -4.39
C GLU A 80 2.59 -22.06 -4.55
N GLN A 81 3.10 -21.97 -5.77
CA GLN A 81 4.53 -21.85 -6.06
C GLN A 81 5.17 -20.57 -5.48
N ASP A 82 4.36 -19.56 -5.16
CA ASP A 82 4.83 -18.27 -4.66
C ASP A 82 4.91 -18.21 -3.13
N VAL A 83 4.54 -19.28 -2.43
CA VAL A 83 4.56 -19.38 -0.97
C VAL A 83 5.12 -20.71 -0.49
N ASN A 84 6.03 -20.65 0.49
CA ASN A 84 6.57 -21.81 1.19
C ASN A 84 6.04 -21.84 2.62
N LEU A 85 4.96 -22.61 2.84
CA LEU A 85 4.33 -22.76 4.16
C LEU A 85 5.18 -23.58 5.16
N GLY A 86 6.28 -24.20 4.71
CA GLY A 86 7.25 -24.85 5.59
C GLY A 86 8.31 -23.91 6.15
N ALA A 87 8.38 -22.65 5.68
CA ALA A 87 9.35 -21.69 6.18
C ALA A 87 9.03 -21.29 7.63
N PRO A 88 10.05 -21.05 8.49
CA PRO A 88 9.83 -20.46 9.81
C PRO A 88 9.17 -19.08 9.72
N LYS A 89 8.53 -18.63 10.81
CA LYS A 89 7.93 -17.29 10.88
C LYS A 89 8.99 -16.20 10.59
N LEU A 90 8.64 -15.25 9.73
CA LEU A 90 9.50 -14.14 9.33
C LEU A 90 9.23 -12.87 10.15
N PHE A 91 8.02 -12.75 10.68
CA PHE A 91 7.59 -11.62 11.49
C PHE A 91 6.88 -12.11 12.74
N GLU A 92 6.95 -11.31 13.80
CA GLU A 92 6.18 -11.51 15.03
C GLU A 92 4.69 -11.23 14.82
N ASP A 93 3.84 -11.80 15.67
CA ASP A 93 2.38 -11.76 15.52
C ASP A 93 1.84 -10.33 15.43
N GLU A 94 2.36 -9.42 16.25
CA GLU A 94 2.00 -8.00 16.27
C GLU A 94 2.21 -7.33 14.90
N PHE A 95 3.23 -7.77 14.16
CA PHE A 95 3.53 -7.24 12.83
C PHE A 95 2.37 -7.44 11.86
N TYR A 96 1.63 -8.54 11.99
CA TYR A 96 0.53 -8.86 11.09
C TYR A 96 -0.59 -7.80 11.13
N LEU A 97 -0.81 -7.14 12.28
CA LEU A 97 -1.76 -6.03 12.38
C LEU A 97 -1.26 -4.79 11.63
N TYR A 98 0.02 -4.45 11.77
CA TYR A 98 0.62 -3.34 11.02
C TYR A 98 0.63 -3.61 9.51
N TYR A 99 0.91 -4.86 9.11
CA TYR A 99 0.81 -5.29 7.72
C TYR A 99 -0.61 -5.16 7.18
N LEU A 100 -1.63 -5.66 7.89
CA LEU A 100 -3.02 -5.55 7.46
C LEU A 100 -3.46 -4.09 7.31
N LYS A 101 -3.04 -3.21 8.23
CA LYS A 101 -3.29 -1.77 8.11
C LYS A 101 -2.60 -1.18 6.89
N TYR A 102 -1.33 -1.51 6.67
CA TYR A 102 -0.52 -1.03 5.55
C TYR A 102 -1.09 -1.47 4.18
N ALA A 103 -1.31 -2.77 3.99
CA ALA A 103 -1.89 -3.32 2.77
C ALA A 103 -3.35 -2.90 2.57
N GLY A 104 -4.14 -2.84 3.66
CA GLY A 104 -5.53 -2.39 3.62
C GLY A 104 -5.66 -0.94 3.18
N LYS A 105 -4.75 -0.03 3.60
CA LYS A 105 -4.71 1.36 3.10
C LYS A 105 -4.47 1.42 1.59
N ALA A 106 -3.59 0.60 1.06
CA ALA A 106 -3.34 0.50 -0.38
C ALA A 106 -4.61 0.04 -1.13
N GLY A 107 -5.26 -1.01 -0.66
CA GLY A 107 -6.54 -1.48 -1.21
C GLY A 107 -7.63 -0.42 -1.16
N LEU A 108 -7.83 0.22 0.00
CA LEU A 108 -8.81 1.31 0.18
C LEU A 108 -8.57 2.45 -0.83
N SER A 109 -7.31 2.85 -1.01
CA SER A 109 -6.92 3.87 -1.98
C SER A 109 -7.22 3.46 -3.43
N LEU A 110 -6.95 2.20 -3.81
CA LEU A 110 -7.25 1.70 -5.14
C LEU A 110 -8.77 1.70 -5.42
N TYR A 111 -9.57 1.19 -4.47
CA TYR A 111 -11.01 0.99 -4.65
C TYR A 111 -11.79 2.30 -4.62
N SER A 112 -11.47 3.22 -3.70
CA SER A 112 -12.10 4.55 -3.63
C SER A 112 -11.97 5.33 -4.93
N ILE A 113 -10.80 5.28 -5.58
CA ILE A 113 -10.58 5.93 -6.88
C ILE A 113 -11.27 5.18 -8.03
N ALA A 114 -11.50 3.87 -7.89
CA ALA A 114 -12.18 3.09 -8.92
C ALA A 114 -13.65 3.46 -9.06
N ILE A 115 -14.36 3.69 -7.94
CA ILE A 115 -15.81 3.98 -7.91
C ILE A 115 -16.27 5.03 -8.93
N PRO A 116 -15.68 6.24 -9.01
CA PRO A 116 -16.13 7.25 -9.98
C PRO A 116 -15.73 6.95 -11.43
N MET A 117 -14.90 5.94 -11.69
CA MET A 117 -14.36 5.61 -13.02
C MET A 117 -15.08 4.43 -13.70
N VAL A 118 -15.83 3.63 -12.94
CA VAL A 118 -16.48 2.41 -13.45
C VAL A 118 -17.94 2.70 -13.81
N ILE A 119 -18.43 2.11 -14.91
CA ILE A 119 -19.76 2.42 -15.47
C ILE A 119 -20.69 1.22 -15.45
N ARG A 120 -20.18 0.01 -15.66
CA ARG A 120 -20.96 -1.23 -15.72
C ARG A 120 -21.43 -1.63 -14.32
N GLN A 121 -22.68 -2.07 -14.20
CA GLN A 121 -23.33 -2.24 -12.89
C GLN A 121 -22.67 -3.33 -12.02
N ASP A 122 -22.32 -4.48 -12.60
CA ASP A 122 -21.62 -5.56 -11.91
C ASP A 122 -20.24 -5.11 -11.39
N VAL A 123 -19.53 -4.27 -12.15
CA VAL A 123 -18.24 -3.70 -11.77
C VAL A 123 -18.38 -2.65 -10.67
N LYS A 124 -19.41 -1.78 -10.75
CA LYS A 124 -19.77 -0.84 -9.67
C LYS A 124 -20.07 -1.55 -8.36
N ASP A 125 -20.87 -2.60 -8.41
CA ASP A 125 -21.24 -3.40 -7.24
C ASP A 125 -20.01 -4.11 -6.66
N PHE A 126 -19.12 -4.60 -7.52
CA PHE A 126 -17.85 -5.20 -7.12
C PHE A 126 -16.94 -4.20 -6.39
N PHE A 127 -16.68 -3.02 -6.94
CA PHE A 127 -15.83 -2.03 -6.28
C PHE A 127 -16.47 -1.45 -5.03
N SER A 128 -17.80 -1.30 -4.99
CA SER A 128 -18.53 -0.89 -3.79
C SER A 128 -18.36 -1.92 -2.67
N PHE A 129 -18.44 -3.22 -3.01
CA PHE A 129 -18.12 -4.31 -2.09
C PHE A 129 -16.67 -4.26 -1.60
N CYS A 130 -15.70 -4.03 -2.50
CA CYS A 130 -14.29 -3.96 -2.16
C CYS A 130 -14.00 -2.82 -1.18
N LEU A 131 -14.52 -1.62 -1.47
CA LEU A 131 -14.39 -0.43 -0.63
C LEU A 131 -14.97 -0.66 0.77
N ASN A 132 -16.25 -1.02 0.85
CA ASN A 132 -16.96 -1.18 2.12
C ASN A 132 -16.38 -2.32 2.99
N SER A 133 -15.93 -3.41 2.37
CA SER A 133 -15.32 -4.53 3.10
C SER A 133 -13.95 -4.16 3.66
N THR A 134 -13.15 -3.43 2.88
CA THR A 134 -11.80 -3.00 3.28
C THR A 134 -11.84 -1.93 4.37
N GLU A 135 -12.81 -1.01 4.29
CA GLU A 135 -13.06 -0.02 5.35
C GLU A 135 -13.35 -0.71 6.69
N LYS A 136 -14.27 -1.67 6.70
CA LYS A 136 -14.61 -2.46 7.91
C LYS A 136 -13.40 -3.21 8.46
N LEU A 137 -12.61 -3.84 7.58
CA LEU A 137 -11.36 -4.51 7.97
C LEU A 137 -10.39 -3.55 8.67
N LEU A 138 -10.18 -2.35 8.10
CA LEU A 138 -9.28 -1.35 8.69
C LEU A 138 -9.76 -0.81 10.04
N ILE A 139 -11.07 -0.63 10.21
CA ILE A 139 -11.66 -0.25 11.50
C ILE A 139 -11.40 -1.36 12.53
N GLU A 140 -11.63 -2.62 12.17
CA GLU A 140 -11.38 -3.77 13.06
C GLU A 140 -9.90 -3.89 13.43
N VAL A 141 -8.99 -3.76 12.46
CA VAL A 141 -7.53 -3.75 12.70
C VAL A 141 -7.12 -2.62 13.66
N ASN A 142 -7.63 -1.40 13.47
CA ASN A 142 -7.35 -0.28 14.36
C ASN A 142 -7.87 -0.52 15.79
N ASN A 143 -9.05 -1.13 15.93
CA ASN A 143 -9.60 -1.49 17.24
C ASN A 143 -8.71 -2.51 17.95
N ILE A 144 -8.25 -3.55 17.26
CA ILE A 144 -7.35 -4.57 17.83
C ILE A 144 -6.00 -3.94 18.20
N LEU A 145 -5.40 -3.14 17.31
CA LEU A 145 -4.18 -2.38 17.61
C LEU A 145 -4.36 -1.51 18.87
N SER A 146 -5.51 -0.84 19.02
CA SER A 146 -5.79 0.00 20.18
C SER A 146 -5.94 -0.83 21.45
N MET A 147 -6.69 -1.93 21.41
CA MET A 147 -6.90 -2.84 22.54
C MET A 147 -5.60 -3.44 23.05
N LYS A 148 -4.67 -3.76 22.15
CA LYS A 148 -3.34 -4.30 22.49
C LYS A 148 -2.30 -3.23 22.85
N GLY A 149 -2.65 -1.95 22.82
CA GLY A 149 -1.70 -0.84 23.08
C GLY A 149 -0.65 -0.63 21.98
N LEU A 150 -0.89 -1.18 20.80
CA LEU A 150 0.02 -1.17 19.63
C LEU A 150 -0.29 -0.04 18.64
N LEU A 151 -1.46 0.61 18.75
CA LEU A 151 -1.85 1.66 17.83
C LEU A 151 -0.91 2.87 17.93
N MET A 152 -0.27 3.20 16.81
CA MET A 152 0.51 4.43 16.67
C MET A 152 -0.45 5.62 16.66
N LYS A 153 -0.44 6.42 17.73
CA LYS A 153 -1.33 7.57 17.89
C LYS A 153 -0.62 8.84 17.38
N PRO A 154 -1.22 9.58 16.44
CA PRO A 154 -0.74 10.92 16.09
C PRO A 154 -0.71 11.84 17.31
N SER A 155 0.15 12.85 17.26
CA SER A 155 0.31 13.83 18.35
C SER A 155 -0.97 14.62 18.58
N ILE A 156 -1.29 14.90 19.84
CA ILE A 156 -2.37 15.79 20.23
C ILE A 156 -1.83 17.23 20.22
N ILE A 157 -2.53 18.14 19.53
CA ILE A 157 -2.26 19.58 19.57
C ILE A 157 -3.40 20.31 20.30
N PRO A 158 -3.14 21.45 20.97
CA PRO A 158 -4.18 22.20 21.67
C PRO A 158 -5.29 22.69 20.73
N ASN A 159 -6.52 22.75 21.25
CA ASN A 159 -7.65 23.32 20.52
C ASN A 159 -7.42 24.83 20.26
N PRO A 160 -7.75 25.34 19.06
CA PRO A 160 -7.67 26.77 18.80
C PRO A 160 -8.79 27.51 19.55
N GLU A 161 -8.45 28.63 20.20
CA GLU A 161 -9.43 29.47 20.92
C GLU A 161 -10.39 30.21 19.97
N LYS A 162 -9.93 30.54 18.75
CA LYS A 162 -10.69 31.25 17.72
C LYS A 162 -10.12 31.02 16.33
N VAL A 163 -10.95 31.24 15.31
CA VAL A 163 -10.51 31.26 13.91
C VAL A 163 -9.52 32.40 13.69
N LYS A 164 -8.38 32.11 13.03
CA LYS A 164 -7.35 33.10 12.67
C LYS A 164 -7.29 33.25 11.16
N ILE A 165 -7.30 34.50 10.68
CA ILE A 165 -7.15 34.83 9.25
C ILE A 165 -5.66 35.02 8.96
N ILE A 166 -5.15 34.32 7.95
CA ILE A 166 -3.79 34.48 7.44
C ILE A 166 -3.73 35.81 6.67
N ARG A 167 -2.85 36.72 7.07
CA ARG A 167 -2.73 38.06 6.47
C ARG A 167 -1.38 38.33 5.78
N SER A 168 -0.44 37.38 5.85
CA SER A 168 0.85 37.47 5.16
C SER A 168 1.10 36.21 4.33
N ASN A 169 1.68 36.40 3.15
CA ASN A 169 2.20 35.31 2.31
C ASN A 169 3.34 34.55 2.98
N ASP A 170 3.95 35.08 4.04
CA ASP A 170 4.96 34.39 4.83
C ASP A 170 4.47 33.07 5.42
N TYR A 171 3.14 32.90 5.55
CA TYR A 171 2.54 31.63 5.96
C TYR A 171 2.92 30.44 5.07
N LEU A 172 3.30 30.70 3.81
CA LEU A 172 3.73 29.69 2.84
C LEU A 172 5.25 29.47 2.84
N ASN A 173 6.01 30.25 3.62
CA ASN A 173 7.46 30.09 3.73
C ASN A 173 7.81 28.72 4.33
N GLY A 174 8.90 28.14 3.83
CA GLY A 174 9.43 26.86 4.32
C GLY A 174 10.96 26.80 4.45
N PHE A 175 11.69 27.70 3.78
CA PHE A 175 13.16 27.67 3.70
C PHE A 175 13.83 28.87 4.37
N PHE A 176 13.32 30.07 4.12
CA PHE A 176 13.86 31.33 4.61
C PHE A 176 12.74 32.22 5.14
N GLY A 177 13.09 33.19 5.99
CA GLY A 177 12.12 34.09 6.64
C GLY A 177 11.35 33.41 7.78
N GLY A 178 10.17 33.95 8.12
CA GLY A 178 9.31 33.38 9.14
C GLY A 178 8.68 32.07 8.68
N VAL A 179 9.22 30.93 9.13
CA VAL A 179 8.62 29.61 8.90
C VAL A 179 7.69 29.29 10.06
N ARG A 180 6.40 29.12 9.76
CA ARG A 180 5.40 28.75 10.76
C ARG A 180 5.52 27.29 11.20
N ASN A 181 4.93 26.98 12.35
CA ASN A 181 4.67 25.62 12.77
C ASN A 181 3.71 24.90 11.79
N LEU A 182 3.75 23.58 11.82
CA LEU A 182 2.90 22.66 11.11
C LEU A 182 1.44 22.85 11.52
N HIS A 183 0.54 22.81 10.55
CA HIS A 183 -0.90 22.71 10.83
C HIS A 183 -1.35 21.24 10.88
N ALA A 184 -2.57 21.01 11.38
CA ALA A 184 -3.11 19.67 11.62
C ALA A 184 -3.00 18.72 10.41
N LEU A 185 -3.32 19.18 9.19
CA LEU A 185 -3.18 18.33 7.99
C LEU A 185 -1.72 17.95 7.68
N GLU A 186 -0.75 18.86 7.84
CA GLU A 186 0.67 18.52 7.65
C GLU A 186 1.13 17.49 8.68
N ILE A 187 0.71 17.63 9.94
CA ILE A 187 0.99 16.67 11.01
C ILE A 187 0.35 15.31 10.71
N ALA A 188 -0.90 15.30 10.25
CA ALA A 188 -1.64 14.08 9.91
C ALA A 188 -0.92 13.29 8.81
N HIS A 189 -0.53 13.96 7.72
CA HIS A 189 0.15 13.30 6.60
C HIS A 189 1.60 12.92 6.89
N LEU A 190 2.33 13.69 7.71
CA LEU A 190 3.66 13.27 8.19
C LEU A 190 3.55 11.97 9.00
N ASN A 191 2.61 11.90 9.95
CA ASN A 191 2.39 10.70 10.76
C ASN A 191 1.93 9.51 9.91
N ASP A 192 0.96 9.69 9.02
CA ASP A 192 0.43 8.62 8.15
C ASP A 192 1.51 8.04 7.22
N ASN A 193 2.37 8.91 6.68
CA ASN A 193 3.50 8.47 5.87
C ASN A 193 4.52 7.69 6.68
N ILE A 194 4.89 8.17 7.88
CA ILE A 194 5.83 7.45 8.74
C ILE A 194 5.25 6.09 9.14
N GLU A 195 3.98 6.01 9.56
CA GLU A 195 3.32 4.75 9.92
C GLU A 195 3.39 3.71 8.78
N SER A 196 3.14 4.16 7.55
CA SER A 196 3.23 3.27 6.38
C SER A 196 4.67 2.89 6.05
N ASP A 197 5.62 3.80 6.25
CA ASP A 197 7.03 3.58 5.96
C ASP A 197 7.69 2.64 6.99
N VAL A 198 7.33 2.70 8.27
CA VAL A 198 7.89 1.77 9.28
C VAL A 198 7.43 0.33 9.03
N ALA A 199 6.19 0.13 8.59
CA ALA A 199 5.72 -1.19 8.15
C ALA A 199 6.44 -1.66 6.87
N SER A 200 6.62 -0.76 5.90
CA SER A 200 7.37 -1.07 4.67
C SER A 200 8.83 -1.42 4.95
N LYS A 201 9.49 -0.70 5.85
CA LYS A 201 10.89 -0.92 6.25
C LYS A 201 11.07 -2.28 6.89
N ALA A 202 10.20 -2.67 7.83
CA ALA A 202 10.23 -4.00 8.44
C ALA A 202 10.08 -5.12 7.39
N LEU A 203 9.14 -4.97 6.44
CA LEU A 203 9.03 -5.88 5.30
C LEU A 203 10.31 -5.93 4.45
N LEU A 204 10.97 -4.79 4.20
CA LEU A 204 12.21 -4.74 3.41
C LEU A 204 13.39 -5.41 4.15
N ILE A 205 13.46 -5.28 5.47
CA ILE A 205 14.41 -6.05 6.29
C ILE A 205 14.12 -7.55 6.14
N GLY A 206 12.86 -7.96 6.34
CA GLY A 206 12.45 -9.36 6.22
C GLY A 206 12.63 -9.95 4.82
N PHE A 207 12.41 -9.16 3.76
CA PHE A 207 12.58 -9.63 2.38
C PHE A 207 14.07 -9.67 1.99
N SER A 208 14.87 -8.69 2.38
CA SER A 208 16.31 -8.69 2.09
C SER A 208 17.06 -9.84 2.79
N GLN A 209 16.61 -10.29 3.97
CA GLN A 209 17.25 -11.43 4.65
C GLN A 209 16.94 -12.79 4.01
N VAL A 210 15.85 -12.91 3.25
CA VAL A 210 15.41 -14.19 2.67
C VAL A 210 15.41 -14.26 1.13
N ALA A 211 15.59 -13.13 0.45
CA ALA A 211 15.65 -13.08 -1.01
C ALA A 211 16.76 -14.00 -1.53
N LYS A 212 16.44 -14.81 -2.55
CA LYS A 212 17.39 -15.80 -3.11
C LYS A 212 18.18 -15.23 -4.28
N ASN A 213 17.54 -14.42 -5.11
CA ASN A 213 18.18 -13.69 -6.20
C ASN A 213 18.93 -12.47 -5.64
N GLU A 214 20.23 -12.39 -5.91
CA GLU A 214 21.09 -11.30 -5.40
C GLU A 214 20.65 -9.91 -5.90
N LYS A 215 20.17 -9.77 -7.15
CA LYS A 215 19.64 -8.47 -7.64
C LYS A 215 18.40 -8.04 -6.84
N VAL A 216 17.53 -8.99 -6.51
CA VAL A 216 16.32 -8.75 -5.72
C VAL A 216 16.67 -8.40 -4.27
N LYS A 217 17.67 -9.08 -3.71
CA LYS A 217 18.20 -8.79 -2.37
C LYS A 217 18.80 -7.39 -2.27
N ASP A 218 19.69 -7.04 -3.20
CA ASP A 218 20.30 -5.71 -3.28
C ASP A 218 19.24 -4.61 -3.46
N PHE A 219 18.24 -4.89 -4.30
CA PHE A 219 17.06 -4.03 -4.43
C PHE A 219 16.38 -3.78 -3.08
N PHE A 220 16.06 -4.82 -2.31
CA PHE A 220 15.43 -4.66 -1.00
C PHE A 220 16.30 -3.93 0.02
N ILE A 221 17.62 -4.14 0.01
CA ILE A 221 18.56 -3.40 0.87
C ILE A 221 18.51 -1.91 0.55
N ARG A 222 18.59 -1.53 -0.74
CA ARG A 222 18.44 -0.13 -1.17
C ARG A 222 17.08 0.44 -0.77
N GLY A 223 16.01 -0.34 -0.92
CA GLY A 223 14.66 0.06 -0.51
C GLY A 223 14.56 0.35 0.98
N ARG A 224 15.16 -0.51 1.82
CA ARG A 224 15.21 -0.32 3.28
C ARG A 224 15.86 1.02 3.62
N ASP A 225 17.01 1.31 3.02
CA ASP A 225 17.78 2.52 3.30
C ASP A 225 17.06 3.77 2.80
N LEU A 226 16.44 3.70 1.61
CA LEU A 226 15.59 4.75 1.06
C LEU A 226 14.40 5.05 1.99
N THR A 227 13.63 4.02 2.37
CA THR A 227 12.48 4.17 3.27
C THR A 227 12.92 4.72 4.63
N HIS A 228 14.06 4.28 5.16
CA HIS A 228 14.59 4.81 6.42
C HIS A 228 14.89 6.30 6.34
N LYS A 229 15.53 6.76 5.26
CA LYS A 229 15.79 8.19 5.01
C LYS A 229 14.50 9.01 4.95
N HIS A 230 13.44 8.48 4.32
CA HIS A 230 12.14 9.15 4.28
C HIS A 230 11.51 9.27 5.67
N ILE A 231 11.56 8.21 6.48
CA ILE A 231 11.13 8.23 7.89
C ILE A 231 11.87 9.32 8.66
N GLU A 232 13.21 9.35 8.60
CA GLU A 232 14.00 10.34 9.33
C GLU A 232 13.64 11.78 8.96
N LYS A 233 13.47 12.05 7.65
CA LYS A 233 13.11 13.40 7.17
C LYS A 233 11.72 13.83 7.65
N CYS A 234 10.74 12.93 7.62
CA CYS A 234 9.41 13.21 8.17
C CYS A 234 9.45 13.40 9.69
N SER A 235 10.15 12.52 10.42
CA SER A 235 10.33 12.62 11.87
C SER A 235 11.03 13.92 12.28
N GLN A 236 12.02 14.37 11.51
CA GLN A 236 12.69 15.66 11.73
C GLN A 236 11.71 16.85 11.59
N LYS A 237 10.72 16.78 10.69
CA LYS A 237 9.70 17.83 10.57
C LYS A 237 8.79 17.88 11.80
N LEU A 238 8.35 16.72 12.30
CA LEU A 238 7.55 16.64 13.54
C LEU A 238 8.34 17.12 14.75
N SER A 239 9.59 16.66 14.89
CA SER A 239 10.45 16.98 16.04
C SER A 239 10.77 18.47 16.15
N LYS A 240 10.91 19.20 15.04
CA LYS A 240 11.10 20.66 15.03
C LYS A 240 9.97 21.44 15.70
N ASP A 241 8.77 20.87 15.71
CA ASP A 241 7.59 21.44 16.34
C ASP A 241 7.26 20.75 17.67
N HIS A 242 8.24 20.03 18.25
CA HIS A 242 8.12 19.27 19.49
C HIS A 242 7.04 18.17 19.46
N LEU A 243 6.79 17.59 18.29
CA LEU A 243 5.83 16.51 18.09
C LEU A 243 6.55 15.15 18.01
N PRO A 244 6.05 14.09 18.69
CA PRO A 244 6.59 12.75 18.55
C PRO A 244 6.29 12.17 17.16
N SER A 245 7.18 11.28 16.69
CA SER A 245 6.95 10.48 15.48
C SER A 245 6.63 9.03 15.83
N PRO A 246 5.94 8.27 14.94
CA PRO A 246 5.72 6.85 15.11
C PRO A 246 7.04 6.06 15.24
N SER A 247 7.02 4.99 16.04
CA SER A 247 8.18 4.14 16.32
C SER A 247 8.48 3.17 15.17
N LEU A 248 9.75 2.75 15.06
CA LEU A 248 10.17 1.69 14.13
C LEU A 248 9.64 0.32 14.56
N LEU A 249 9.46 -0.57 13.57
CA LEU A 249 8.96 -1.94 13.76
C LEU A 249 10.03 -3.01 13.52
N ASP A 250 11.29 -2.60 13.38
CA ASP A 250 12.42 -3.48 13.01
C ASP A 250 12.58 -4.68 13.96
N HIS A 251 12.27 -4.50 15.25
CA HIS A 251 12.33 -5.54 16.28
C HIS A 251 11.29 -6.66 16.11
N LEU A 252 10.28 -6.47 15.26
CA LEU A 252 9.26 -7.48 14.95
C LEU A 252 9.67 -8.37 13.76
N VAL A 253 10.85 -8.16 13.18
CA VAL A 253 11.41 -9.02 12.15
C VAL A 253 12.22 -10.13 12.82
N SER A 254 11.93 -11.39 12.49
CA SER A 254 12.65 -12.54 13.04
C SER A 254 14.01 -12.71 12.36
N THR A 255 14.85 -13.59 12.92
CA THR A 255 16.16 -13.95 12.34
C THR A 255 16.08 -15.06 11.29
N SER A 256 14.88 -15.39 10.78
CA SER A 256 14.72 -16.45 9.78
C SER A 256 15.40 -16.07 8.47
N SER A 257 16.25 -16.96 7.95
CA SER A 257 16.88 -16.84 6.63
C SER A 257 16.21 -17.74 5.57
N TYR A 258 15.10 -18.41 5.91
CA TYR A 258 14.37 -19.27 4.99
C TYR A 258 13.19 -18.52 4.38
N ALA A 259 13.17 -18.42 3.05
CA ALA A 259 12.16 -17.66 2.31
C ALA A 259 10.76 -18.26 2.43
N PRO A 260 9.78 -17.50 2.97
CA PRO A 260 8.37 -17.89 2.94
C PRO A 260 7.69 -17.54 1.62
N PHE A 261 8.27 -16.66 0.81
CA PHE A 261 7.69 -16.18 -0.45
C PHE A 261 8.70 -16.26 -1.59
N SER A 262 8.21 -16.35 -2.83
CA SER A 262 9.07 -16.25 -4.01
C SER A 262 9.64 -14.83 -4.16
N ASP A 263 10.82 -14.72 -4.78
CA ASP A 263 11.39 -13.41 -5.13
C ASP A 263 10.44 -12.59 -6.02
N ARG A 264 9.73 -13.27 -6.94
CA ARG A 264 8.66 -12.68 -7.78
C ARG A 264 7.57 -12.02 -6.94
N LEU A 265 7.05 -12.72 -5.93
CA LEU A 265 6.01 -12.20 -5.05
C LEU A 265 6.52 -11.01 -4.23
N MET A 266 7.68 -11.15 -3.58
CA MET A 266 8.25 -10.09 -2.75
C MET A 266 8.55 -8.83 -3.57
N LEU A 267 9.02 -8.98 -4.80
CA LEU A 267 9.34 -7.87 -5.69
C LEU A 267 8.06 -7.17 -6.18
N PHE A 268 7.07 -7.93 -6.66
CA PHE A 268 5.76 -7.38 -7.04
C PHE A 268 5.08 -6.64 -5.88
N HIS A 269 5.12 -7.22 -4.68
CA HIS A 269 4.61 -6.57 -3.48
C HIS A 269 5.22 -5.18 -3.29
N LYS A 270 6.54 -5.03 -3.50
CA LYS A 270 7.21 -3.74 -3.34
C LYS A 270 6.93 -2.77 -4.48
N ILE A 271 6.77 -3.24 -5.71
CA ILE A 271 6.28 -2.40 -6.82
C ILE A 271 4.92 -1.81 -6.51
N ASP A 272 3.96 -2.65 -6.12
CA ASP A 272 2.58 -2.22 -5.88
C ASP A 272 2.50 -1.22 -4.70
N MET A 273 3.17 -1.54 -3.60
CA MET A 273 3.16 -0.66 -2.42
C MET A 273 3.94 0.65 -2.61
N PHE A 274 5.07 0.65 -3.32
CA PHE A 274 5.79 1.89 -3.63
C PHE A 274 5.01 2.75 -4.64
N SER A 275 4.26 2.14 -5.56
CA SER A 275 3.33 2.87 -6.43
C SER A 275 2.23 3.58 -5.62
N MET A 276 1.67 2.93 -4.59
CA MET A 276 0.75 3.59 -3.66
C MET A 276 1.44 4.67 -2.81
N LYS A 277 2.73 4.52 -2.55
CA LYS A 277 3.52 5.52 -1.83
C LYS A 277 3.68 6.81 -2.62
N ILE A 278 3.89 6.74 -3.94
CA ILE A 278 3.86 7.93 -4.82
C ILE A 278 2.55 8.69 -4.63
N ARG A 279 1.41 7.98 -4.64
CA ARG A 279 0.10 8.58 -4.41
C ARG A 279 0.00 9.23 -3.03
N SER A 280 0.48 8.58 -1.97
CA SER A 280 0.43 9.14 -0.61
C SER A 280 1.27 10.42 -0.49
N TYR A 281 2.48 10.45 -1.06
CA TYR A 281 3.30 11.65 -1.10
C TYR A 281 2.65 12.76 -1.93
N ALA A 282 2.06 12.44 -3.08
CA ALA A 282 1.32 13.42 -3.89
C ALA A 282 0.11 14.00 -3.13
N ASN A 283 -0.63 13.16 -2.40
CA ASN A 283 -1.72 13.61 -1.54
C ASN A 283 -1.21 14.49 -0.37
N SER A 284 -0.02 14.19 0.14
CA SER A 284 0.60 15.02 1.18
C SER A 284 1.00 16.39 0.62
N ILE A 285 1.38 16.48 -0.66
CA ILE A 285 1.62 17.74 -1.37
C ILE A 285 0.34 18.55 -1.52
N SER A 286 -0.75 17.93 -1.97
CA SER A 286 -2.00 18.64 -2.31
C SER A 286 -2.67 19.36 -1.13
N VAL A 287 -2.35 18.95 0.11
CA VAL A 287 -2.94 19.49 1.34
C VAL A 287 -1.93 20.26 2.21
N ASN A 288 -0.73 20.54 1.70
CA ASN A 288 0.26 21.37 2.38
C ASN A 288 0.47 22.72 1.67
N GLY A 289 0.66 23.77 2.47
CA GLY A 289 0.99 25.11 1.95
C GLY A 289 2.46 25.49 2.11
N ARG A 290 3.25 24.67 2.81
CA ARG A 290 4.65 24.95 3.14
C ARG A 290 5.59 24.46 2.04
N ARG A 291 6.33 25.40 1.44
CA ARG A 291 7.26 25.13 0.32
C ARG A 291 8.32 24.06 0.63
N ASP A 292 8.77 23.96 1.88
CA ASP A 292 9.76 22.96 2.28
C ASP A 292 9.19 21.54 2.36
N LEU A 293 7.91 21.40 2.73
CA LEU A 293 7.21 20.11 2.74
C LEU A 293 6.89 19.68 1.31
N ALA A 294 6.40 20.60 0.48
CA ALA A 294 6.17 20.33 -0.94
C ALA A 294 7.45 19.81 -1.62
N ALA A 295 8.58 20.51 -1.48
CA ALA A 295 9.85 20.09 -2.04
C ALA A 295 10.34 18.74 -1.51
N MET A 296 10.18 18.48 -0.20
CA MET A 296 10.54 17.20 0.41
C MET A 296 9.75 16.04 -0.19
N TYR A 297 8.43 16.15 -0.25
CA TYR A 297 7.58 15.10 -0.81
C TYR A 297 7.78 14.94 -2.33
N SER A 298 8.02 16.03 -3.08
CA SER A 298 8.39 15.94 -4.50
C SER A 298 9.67 15.14 -4.70
N ARG A 299 10.68 15.36 -3.85
CA ARG A 299 11.91 14.56 -3.89
C ARG A 299 11.64 13.09 -3.58
N PHE A 300 10.80 12.79 -2.60
CA PHE A 300 10.42 11.41 -2.29
C PHE A 300 9.71 10.71 -3.44
N ILE A 301 8.84 11.43 -4.17
CA ILE A 301 8.18 10.90 -5.37
C ILE A 301 9.22 10.51 -6.43
N LEU A 302 10.23 11.35 -6.67
CA LEU A 302 11.31 11.04 -7.61
C LEU A 302 12.13 9.83 -7.16
N ASP A 303 12.54 9.80 -5.88
CA ASP A 303 13.32 8.69 -5.33
C ASP A 303 12.55 7.36 -5.42
N VAL A 304 11.24 7.37 -5.11
CA VAL A 304 10.37 6.20 -5.25
C VAL A 304 10.11 5.81 -6.70
N GLY A 305 9.92 6.78 -7.59
CA GLY A 305 9.68 6.51 -9.02
C GLY A 305 10.83 5.74 -9.66
N LEU A 306 12.06 6.20 -9.45
CA LEU A 306 13.28 5.50 -9.91
C LEU A 306 13.41 4.12 -9.28
N TYR A 307 13.08 3.98 -7.99
CA TYR A 307 13.10 2.70 -7.31
C TYR A 307 12.08 1.71 -7.89
N VAL A 308 10.87 2.15 -8.24
CA VAL A 308 9.86 1.29 -8.89
C VAL A 308 10.30 0.87 -10.29
N GLU A 309 10.91 1.78 -11.06
CA GLU A 309 11.45 1.49 -12.39
C GLU A 309 12.48 0.34 -12.34
N ASP A 310 13.47 0.42 -11.43
CA ASP A 310 14.46 -0.64 -11.21
C ASP A 310 13.79 -2.00 -10.96
N ALA A 311 12.74 -2.01 -10.14
CA ALA A 311 12.01 -3.23 -9.78
C ALA A 311 11.30 -3.83 -10.99
N MET A 312 10.70 -2.98 -11.84
CA MET A 312 10.06 -3.41 -13.08
C MET A 312 11.09 -4.00 -14.05
N SER A 313 12.27 -3.38 -14.18
CA SER A 313 13.37 -3.95 -14.97
C SER A 313 13.77 -5.35 -14.47
N ILE A 314 13.90 -5.54 -13.16
CA ILE A 314 14.19 -6.87 -12.58
C ILE A 314 13.06 -7.86 -12.90
N MET A 315 11.79 -7.46 -12.80
CA MET A 315 10.68 -8.35 -13.15
C MET A 315 10.68 -8.73 -14.64
N ILE A 316 11.01 -7.79 -15.53
CA ILE A 316 11.10 -8.04 -16.98
C ILE A 316 12.26 -9.01 -17.29
N GLU A 317 13.44 -8.77 -16.72
CA GLU A 317 14.63 -9.62 -16.91
C GLU A 317 14.44 -11.08 -16.45
N ASN A 318 13.48 -11.33 -15.55
CA ASN A 318 13.19 -12.66 -15.02
C ASN A 318 11.86 -13.25 -15.54
N ASP A 319 11.23 -12.64 -16.56
CA ASP A 319 9.94 -13.07 -17.12
C ASP A 319 8.80 -13.14 -16.07
N TRP A 320 8.84 -12.26 -15.08
CA TRP A 320 7.89 -12.25 -13.96
C TRP A 320 6.73 -11.27 -14.15
N MET A 321 6.88 -10.32 -15.07
CA MET A 321 5.92 -9.24 -15.29
C MET A 321 4.86 -9.63 -16.32
N GLU A 322 3.61 -9.75 -15.89
CA GLU A 322 2.48 -9.88 -16.81
C GLU A 322 2.19 -8.52 -17.47
N ARG A 323 1.98 -8.53 -18.79
CA ARG A 323 1.59 -7.33 -19.54
C ARG A 323 0.16 -6.92 -19.13
N PRO A 324 -0.06 -5.71 -18.59
CA PRO A 324 -1.40 -5.23 -18.29
C PRO A 324 -2.23 -5.03 -19.57
N PRO A 325 -3.56 -4.87 -19.44
CA PRO A 325 -4.43 -4.60 -20.58
C PRO A 325 -4.08 -3.24 -21.19
N GLU A 326 -3.95 -3.18 -22.50
CA GLU A 326 -3.43 -2.01 -23.22
C GLU A 326 -4.24 -1.72 -24.49
N ALA A 327 -4.00 -0.54 -25.07
CA ALA A 327 -4.54 -0.22 -26.38
C ALA A 327 -3.86 -1.07 -27.46
N ALA A 328 -4.61 -1.43 -28.50
CA ALA A 328 -4.04 -2.13 -29.66
C ALA A 328 -2.96 -1.27 -30.33
N ASP A 329 -1.78 -1.84 -30.55
CA ASP A 329 -0.77 -1.24 -31.41
C ASP A 329 -1.28 -1.30 -32.86
N ARG A 330 -1.49 -0.12 -33.46
CA ARG A 330 -2.01 -0.03 -34.84
C ARG A 330 -0.89 -0.15 -35.87
N ASN A 331 0.36 0.11 -35.49
CA ASN A 331 1.51 -0.02 -36.39
C ASN A 331 1.86 -1.50 -36.61
N ASP A 332 1.72 -2.34 -35.57
CA ASP A 332 1.93 -3.79 -35.69
C ASP A 332 0.86 -4.50 -36.57
N LEU A 333 -0.24 -3.81 -36.88
CA LEU A 333 -1.37 -4.36 -37.66
C LEU A 333 -1.36 -3.94 -39.14
N THR A 334 -0.38 -3.15 -39.57
CA THR A 334 -0.26 -2.59 -40.93
C THR A 334 1.09 -2.91 -41.53
#